data_AF-A0AAV1TDF3-F1
#
_entry.id   AF-A0AAV1TDF3-F1
#
_cell.length_a   1.000
_cell.length_b   1.000
_cell.length_c   1.000
_cell.angle_alpha   90.00
_cell.angle_beta   90.00
_cell.angle_gamma   90.00
#
_symmetry.space_group_name_H-M   'P 1'
#
loop_
_entity.id
_entity.type
_entity.pdbx_description
1 polymer ?
#
loop_
_entity_poly.entity_id
_entity_poly.type
_entity_poly.pdbx_seq_one_letter_code
_entity_poly.pdbx_strand_id
1 'polypeptide(L)'
;MWQLLILLLLLLGAVAWQPLESYLAPATHELYTVVSRSDDGDSVVAVVRRNGLLYMLYDETIIGAEFDGPSVRHQTVFPGFTIMQCAAYLQDKPTRAVQIGLGIGSVPTFLRAMSIPTDVVEISNAVVTQATDYFQYEWCLQQQHQQQKQDNRENEAGYRGDKSCPNGRTFVMDGLEFVSSMPSDIPGIPVNEQDHPYDLVIVDVYTGWNPVAFFVREKMLQVRANWLRDDGVLVMNFVGYMHGPPAVVPKSIYRTLQSVFKYVKCFREMERLDELDAMNLVFYASDKPIGFNLPTTQMYRDPPDHTYFSVVKSFPEWEIFTELQDHVEVAVHQEMEDEEVHFVASNEDEWSTTGDALVAAPRVLTETDHGQEEFREVHTDTQVHMRERVLDQFPPALWIELKQKRATTTAKEL
;
A
#
# COMPACT_ATOMS: atom_id res chain seq x y z
N MET A 1 -22.83 -11.61 -48.84
CA MET A 1 -23.18 -10.75 -47.68
C MET A 1 -23.40 -11.51 -46.38
N TRP A 2 -23.84 -12.77 -46.38
CA TRP A 2 -24.02 -13.55 -45.13
C TRP A 2 -22.72 -14.12 -44.52
N GLN A 3 -21.68 -14.36 -45.32
CA GLN A 3 -20.40 -14.89 -44.82
C GLN A 3 -19.48 -13.83 -44.16
N LEU A 4 -19.70 -12.54 -44.41
CA LEU A 4 -18.93 -11.45 -43.77
C LEU A 4 -19.44 -11.08 -42.37
N LEU A 5 -20.70 -11.39 -42.06
CA LEU A 5 -21.27 -11.16 -40.72
C LEU A 5 -20.84 -12.23 -39.70
N ILE A 6 -20.57 -13.46 -40.15
CA ILE A 6 -20.12 -14.55 -39.26
C ILE A 6 -18.65 -14.35 -38.85
N LEU A 7 -17.81 -13.76 -39.72
CA LEU A 7 -16.42 -13.45 -39.38
C LEU A 7 -16.32 -12.30 -38.36
N LEU A 8 -17.24 -11.33 -38.39
CA LEU A 8 -17.25 -10.21 -37.43
C LEU A 8 -17.75 -10.63 -36.03
N LEU A 9 -18.65 -11.61 -35.96
CA LEU A 9 -19.10 -12.20 -34.69
C LEU A 9 -18.06 -13.13 -34.04
N LEU A 10 -17.18 -13.75 -34.83
CA LEU A 10 -16.07 -14.56 -34.32
C LEU A 10 -14.86 -13.71 -33.86
N LEU A 11 -14.74 -12.46 -34.32
CA LEU A 11 -13.70 -11.52 -33.89
C LEU A 11 -14.07 -10.71 -32.63
N LEU A 12 -15.33 -10.75 -32.20
CA LEU A 12 -15.80 -10.14 -30.94
C LEU A 12 -15.73 -11.12 -29.74
N GLY A 13 -15.34 -12.38 -29.97
CA GLY A 13 -15.33 -13.46 -28.97
C GLY A 13 -13.96 -13.82 -28.38
N ALA A 14 -12.91 -13.05 -28.66
CA ALA A 14 -11.55 -13.33 -28.18
C ALA A 14 -10.93 -12.13 -27.46
N VAL A 15 -11.67 -11.46 -26.59
CA VAL A 15 -11.03 -10.85 -25.42
C VAL A 15 -10.91 -11.98 -24.42
N ALA A 16 -9.75 -12.63 -24.40
CA ALA A 16 -9.48 -13.77 -23.54
C ALA A 16 -9.78 -13.40 -22.08
N TRP A 17 -10.92 -13.86 -21.57
CA TRP A 17 -11.19 -13.93 -20.15
C TRP A 17 -10.36 -15.07 -19.61
N GLN A 18 -9.19 -14.74 -19.07
CA GLN A 18 -8.37 -15.68 -18.34
C GLN A 18 -8.46 -15.30 -16.84
N PRO A 19 -8.81 -16.25 -15.96
CA PRO A 19 -8.89 -16.00 -14.52
C PRO A 19 -7.52 -15.56 -13.98
N LEU A 20 -7.50 -14.69 -12.98
CA LEU A 20 -6.28 -14.12 -12.39
C LEU A 20 -5.31 -15.19 -11.88
N GLU A 21 -5.82 -16.38 -11.51
CA GLU A 21 -5.03 -17.57 -11.17
C GLU A 21 -3.98 -17.92 -12.26
N SER A 22 -4.26 -17.61 -13.53
CA SER A 22 -3.36 -17.94 -14.64
C SER A 22 -2.17 -16.98 -14.82
N TYR A 23 -2.20 -15.79 -14.22
CA TYR A 23 -1.15 -14.77 -14.40
C TYR A 23 -0.13 -14.70 -13.25
N LEU A 24 -0.46 -15.23 -12.08
CA LEU A 24 0.42 -15.24 -10.90
C LEU A 24 1.09 -16.59 -10.64
N ALA A 25 0.70 -17.68 -11.32
CA ALA A 25 1.50 -18.89 -11.30
C ALA A 25 2.91 -18.59 -11.86
N PRO A 26 3.99 -19.11 -11.25
CA PRO A 26 5.34 -18.92 -11.77
C PRO A 26 5.39 -19.30 -13.24
N ALA A 27 5.83 -18.36 -14.09
CA ALA A 27 5.91 -18.64 -15.51
C ALA A 27 6.84 -19.85 -15.74
N THR A 28 6.32 -20.88 -16.40
CA THR A 28 7.03 -22.14 -16.64
C THR A 28 8.20 -22.02 -17.63
N HIS A 29 8.33 -20.85 -18.27
CA HIS A 29 9.39 -20.52 -19.21
C HIS A 29 10.42 -19.56 -18.59
N GLU A 30 11.63 -19.54 -19.13
CA GLU A 30 12.69 -18.65 -18.66
C GLU A 30 12.69 -17.27 -19.34
N LEU A 31 11.71 -16.97 -20.22
CA LEU A 31 11.68 -15.69 -20.95
C LEU A 31 11.34 -14.49 -20.04
N TYR A 32 12.14 -13.44 -20.12
CA TYR A 32 11.90 -12.13 -19.51
C TYR A 32 12.52 -11.03 -20.36
N THR A 33 12.19 -9.78 -20.07
CA THR A 33 12.88 -8.62 -20.64
C THR A 33 13.06 -7.56 -19.57
N VAL A 34 14.30 -7.19 -19.26
CA VAL A 34 14.57 -6.00 -18.44
C VAL A 34 14.28 -4.77 -19.29
N VAL A 35 13.17 -4.09 -18.99
CA VAL A 35 12.70 -2.89 -19.69
C VAL A 35 13.51 -1.68 -19.25
N SER A 36 13.78 -1.58 -17.95
CA SER A 36 14.54 -0.50 -17.34
C SER A 36 15.26 -0.97 -16.09
N ARG A 37 16.37 -0.31 -15.77
CA ARG A 37 17.15 -0.53 -14.55
C ARG A 37 17.73 0.82 -14.14
N SER A 38 17.49 1.21 -12.89
CA SER A 38 18.10 2.35 -12.22
C SER A 38 18.78 1.88 -10.96
N ASP A 39 19.94 2.46 -10.65
CA ASP A 39 20.56 2.30 -9.34
C ASP A 39 19.94 3.32 -8.38
N ASP A 40 19.72 2.93 -7.12
CA ASP A 40 19.24 3.77 -6.04
C ASP A 40 20.06 3.48 -4.77
N GLY A 41 21.11 4.29 -4.56
CA GLY A 41 22.16 3.96 -3.58
C GLY A 41 22.84 2.63 -3.91
N ASP A 42 22.75 1.67 -2.98
CA ASP A 42 23.26 0.30 -3.14
C ASP A 42 22.20 -0.68 -3.68
N SER A 43 20.95 -0.23 -3.84
CA SER A 43 19.83 -1.01 -4.34
C SER A 43 19.60 -0.78 -5.84
N VAL A 44 18.84 -1.69 -6.45
CA VAL A 44 18.44 -1.63 -7.86
C VAL A 44 16.94 -1.55 -7.99
N VAL A 45 16.45 -0.53 -8.70
CA VAL A 45 15.05 -0.44 -9.13
C VAL A 45 14.94 -0.83 -10.59
N ALA A 46 14.25 -1.93 -10.88
CA ALA A 46 14.16 -2.50 -12.22
C ALA A 46 12.71 -2.68 -12.67
N VAL A 47 12.46 -2.44 -13.96
CA VAL A 47 11.19 -2.75 -14.62
C VAL A 47 11.41 -3.99 -15.48
N VAL A 48 10.66 -5.05 -15.21
CA VAL A 48 10.83 -6.35 -15.86
C VAL A 48 9.51 -6.78 -16.48
N ARG A 49 9.52 -7.08 -17.78
CA ARG A 49 8.38 -7.66 -18.49
C ARG A 49 8.48 -9.19 -18.47
N ARG A 50 7.43 -9.85 -18.00
CA ARG A 50 7.32 -11.32 -17.97
C ARG A 50 5.85 -11.74 -17.83
N ASN A 51 5.47 -12.82 -18.51
CA ASN A 51 4.12 -13.41 -18.41
C ASN A 51 2.95 -12.43 -18.65
N GLY A 52 3.10 -11.49 -19.60
CA GLY A 52 2.07 -10.48 -19.86
C GLY A 52 1.92 -9.43 -18.75
N LEU A 53 2.89 -9.34 -17.83
CA LEU A 53 2.97 -8.38 -16.75
C LEU A 53 4.23 -7.53 -16.89
N LEU A 54 4.13 -6.27 -16.47
CA LEU A 54 5.24 -5.41 -16.13
C LEU A 54 5.37 -5.40 -14.61
N TYR A 55 6.53 -5.79 -14.10
CA TYR A 55 6.86 -5.75 -12.69
C TYR A 55 7.79 -4.59 -12.42
N MET A 56 7.61 -3.90 -11.29
CA MET A 56 8.64 -3.07 -10.70
C MET A 56 9.26 -3.83 -9.53
N LEU A 57 10.57 -4.02 -9.61
CA LEU A 57 11.38 -4.67 -8.59
C LEU A 57 12.21 -3.62 -7.85
N TYR A 58 12.31 -3.78 -6.55
CA TYR A 58 13.30 -3.13 -5.70
C TYR A 58 14.16 -4.24 -5.11
N ASP A 59 15.38 -4.38 -5.63
CA ASP A 59 16.22 -5.56 -5.44
C ASP A 59 15.46 -6.87 -5.68
N GLU A 60 15.39 -7.75 -4.69
CA GLU A 60 14.75 -9.06 -4.75
C GLU A 60 13.30 -9.00 -4.20
N THR A 61 12.64 -7.85 -4.34
CA THR A 61 11.24 -7.62 -3.95
C THR A 61 10.42 -7.07 -5.10
N ILE A 62 9.19 -7.57 -5.28
CA ILE A 62 8.18 -6.95 -6.14
C ILE A 62 7.50 -5.83 -5.35
N ILE A 63 7.66 -4.58 -5.78
CA ILE A 63 6.97 -3.42 -5.18
C ILE A 63 5.75 -2.98 -6.01
N GLY A 64 5.46 -3.69 -7.09
CA GLY A 64 4.20 -3.58 -7.83
C GLY A 64 4.26 -4.26 -9.18
N ALA A 65 3.08 -4.49 -9.77
CA ALA A 65 2.95 -5.06 -11.09
C ALA A 65 1.69 -4.54 -11.79
N GLU A 66 1.74 -4.47 -13.12
CA GLU A 66 0.65 -4.06 -13.97
C GLU A 66 0.53 -5.01 -15.16
N PHE A 67 -0.67 -5.24 -15.66
CA PHE A 67 -0.86 -5.96 -16.92
C PHE A 67 -0.24 -5.19 -18.09
N ASP A 68 0.45 -5.89 -18.99
CA ASP A 68 1.06 -5.31 -20.20
C ASP A 68 0.00 -5.06 -21.31
N GLY A 69 -1.22 -5.58 -21.13
CA GLY A 69 -2.34 -5.42 -22.06
C GLY A 69 -3.10 -4.10 -21.87
N PRO A 70 -3.27 -3.25 -22.91
CA PRO A 70 -3.83 -1.90 -22.78
C PRO A 70 -5.26 -1.87 -22.21
N SER A 71 -6.08 -2.89 -22.46
CA SER A 71 -7.46 -2.96 -21.98
C SER A 71 -7.58 -3.36 -20.51
N VAL A 72 -6.51 -3.85 -19.89
CA VAL A 72 -6.52 -4.39 -18.51
C VAL A 72 -5.52 -3.72 -17.59
N ARG A 73 -4.71 -2.75 -18.07
CA ARG A 73 -3.73 -2.00 -17.25
C ARG A 73 -4.36 -1.29 -16.04
N HIS A 74 -5.63 -0.88 -16.17
CA HIS A 74 -6.37 -0.23 -15.09
C HIS A 74 -6.73 -1.17 -13.92
N GLN A 75 -6.58 -2.49 -14.11
CA GLN A 75 -6.83 -3.48 -13.08
C GLN A 75 -5.55 -3.75 -12.31
N THR A 76 -5.65 -3.79 -10.99
CA THR A 76 -4.54 -4.20 -10.12
C THR A 76 -4.28 -5.69 -10.26
N VAL A 77 -2.99 -6.05 -10.26
CA VAL A 77 -2.54 -7.45 -10.30
C VAL A 77 -2.70 -8.12 -8.93
N PHE A 78 -2.45 -7.36 -7.85
CA PHE A 78 -2.52 -7.84 -6.47
C PHE A 78 -3.83 -7.40 -5.80
N PRO A 79 -4.61 -8.32 -5.21
CA PRO A 79 -5.89 -7.99 -4.59
C PRO A 79 -5.79 -7.00 -3.42
N GLY A 80 -4.71 -6.98 -2.63
CA GLY A 80 -4.51 -5.98 -1.58
C GLY A 80 -4.56 -4.54 -2.11
N PHE A 81 -3.99 -4.30 -3.29
CA PHE A 81 -4.06 -3.00 -3.96
C PHE A 81 -5.47 -2.67 -4.45
N THR A 82 -6.24 -3.67 -4.88
CA THR A 82 -7.68 -3.50 -5.18
C THR A 82 -8.45 -3.05 -3.94
N ILE A 83 -8.18 -3.67 -2.78
CA ILE A 83 -8.83 -3.33 -1.52
C ILE A 83 -8.47 -1.89 -1.11
N MET A 84 -7.23 -1.44 -1.31
CA MET A 84 -6.89 -0.02 -1.10
C MET A 84 -7.56 0.93 -2.10
N GLN A 85 -7.66 0.56 -3.37
CA GLN A 85 -8.41 1.34 -4.37
C GLN A 85 -9.89 1.51 -3.99
N CYS A 86 -10.49 0.54 -3.28
CA CYS A 86 -11.86 0.63 -2.79
C CYS A 86 -12.09 1.75 -1.78
N ALA A 87 -11.05 2.43 -1.27
CA ALA A 87 -11.20 3.68 -0.52
C ALA A 87 -11.92 4.77 -1.34
N ALA A 88 -11.85 4.75 -2.68
CA ALA A 88 -12.63 5.64 -3.55
C ALA A 88 -14.15 5.43 -3.45
N TYR A 89 -14.57 4.27 -2.93
CA TYR A 89 -15.96 3.86 -2.76
C TYR A 89 -16.43 3.94 -1.31
N LEU A 90 -15.69 4.57 -0.40
CA LEU A 90 -16.21 4.85 0.94
C LEU A 90 -17.55 5.59 0.86
N GLN A 91 -18.45 5.33 1.82
CA GLN A 91 -19.77 5.94 1.87
C GLN A 91 -19.68 7.47 1.83
N ASP A 92 -18.80 8.02 2.66
CA ASP A 92 -18.34 9.40 2.59
C ASP A 92 -17.14 9.41 1.62
N LYS A 93 -17.41 9.65 0.33
CA LYS A 93 -16.38 9.64 -0.72
C LYS A 93 -15.30 10.69 -0.40
N PRO A 94 -14.01 10.30 -0.31
CA PRO A 94 -12.92 11.25 -0.07
C PRO A 94 -12.83 12.29 -1.17
N THR A 95 -12.49 13.52 -0.80
CA THR A 95 -12.30 14.66 -1.71
C THR A 95 -10.84 15.02 -1.88
N ARG A 96 -9.96 14.63 -0.95
CA ARG A 96 -8.50 14.75 -1.08
C ARG A 96 -7.79 13.67 -0.28
N ALA A 97 -6.72 13.12 -0.85
CA ALA A 97 -5.96 12.04 -0.25
C ALA A 97 -4.45 12.33 -0.22
N VAL A 98 -3.75 11.64 0.66
CA VAL A 98 -2.29 11.45 0.58
C VAL A 98 -1.97 9.97 0.69
N GLN A 99 -1.01 9.50 -0.09
CA GLN A 99 -0.46 8.16 0.01
C GLN A 99 1.03 8.20 0.33
N ILE A 100 1.46 7.49 1.36
CA ILE A 100 2.86 7.29 1.72
C ILE A 100 3.30 5.94 1.16
N GLY A 101 4.34 5.96 0.32
CA GLY A 101 4.75 4.88 -0.57
C GLY A 101 4.04 4.95 -1.93
N LEU A 102 4.77 4.69 -3.02
CA LEU A 102 4.24 4.76 -4.38
C LEU A 102 4.12 3.39 -5.06
N GLY A 103 5.17 2.56 -4.97
CA GLY A 103 5.31 1.37 -5.81
C GLY A 103 5.21 1.74 -7.30
N ILE A 104 4.31 1.07 -8.03
CA ILE A 104 4.00 1.42 -9.43
C ILE A 104 2.99 2.57 -9.58
N GLY A 105 2.39 3.05 -8.49
CA GLY A 105 1.38 4.12 -8.52
C GLY A 105 -0.04 3.66 -8.85
N SER A 106 -0.37 2.38 -8.68
CA SER A 106 -1.69 1.81 -9.00
C SER A 106 -2.85 2.43 -8.21
N VAL A 107 -2.68 2.61 -6.90
CA VAL A 107 -3.67 3.21 -6.01
C VAL A 107 -3.85 4.72 -6.28
N PRO A 108 -2.80 5.56 -6.24
CA PRO A 108 -2.98 7.00 -6.44
C PRO A 108 -3.46 7.34 -7.86
N THR A 109 -3.04 6.59 -8.88
CA THR A 109 -3.55 6.78 -10.26
C THR A 109 -5.05 6.51 -10.33
N PHE A 110 -5.52 5.46 -9.68
CA PHE A 110 -6.94 5.13 -9.62
C PHE A 110 -7.75 6.18 -8.84
N LEU A 111 -7.28 6.61 -7.67
CA LEU A 111 -7.93 7.66 -6.88
C LEU A 111 -8.07 8.96 -7.69
N ARG A 112 -7.00 9.37 -8.39
CA ARG A 112 -7.01 10.53 -9.28
C ARG A 112 -8.02 10.38 -10.42
N ALA A 113 -8.09 9.22 -11.06
CA ALA A 113 -9.09 8.92 -12.08
C ALA A 113 -10.54 8.98 -11.53
N MET A 114 -10.71 8.68 -10.25
CA MET A 114 -11.97 8.82 -9.51
C MET A 114 -12.25 10.26 -9.04
N SER A 115 -11.48 11.25 -9.52
CA SER A 115 -11.57 12.67 -9.14
C SER A 115 -11.30 12.92 -7.66
N ILE A 116 -10.39 12.14 -7.08
CA ILE A 116 -9.86 12.34 -5.73
C ILE A 116 -8.39 12.75 -5.91
N PRO A 117 -8.04 14.04 -5.84
CA PRO A 117 -6.66 14.49 -5.86
C PRO A 117 -5.86 13.78 -4.76
N THR A 118 -4.77 13.13 -5.17
CA THR A 118 -3.94 12.32 -4.27
C THR A 118 -2.50 12.81 -4.33
N ASP A 119 -2.05 13.40 -3.23
CA ASP A 119 -0.63 13.62 -3.00
C ASP A 119 0.07 12.29 -2.70
N VAL A 120 1.34 12.16 -3.04
CA VAL A 120 2.14 10.96 -2.79
C VAL A 120 3.44 11.35 -2.12
N VAL A 121 3.89 10.56 -1.15
CA VAL A 121 5.19 10.68 -0.49
C VAL A 121 5.98 9.42 -0.77
N GLU A 122 7.07 9.53 -1.50
CA GLU A 122 7.90 8.40 -1.91
C GLU A 122 9.37 8.71 -1.60
N ILE A 123 10.08 7.76 -0.99
CA ILE A 123 11.48 8.00 -0.60
C ILE A 123 12.43 7.90 -1.80
N SER A 124 12.11 7.04 -2.77
CA SER A 124 12.96 6.74 -3.92
C SER A 124 12.58 7.55 -5.15
N ASN A 125 13.46 8.46 -5.56
CA ASN A 125 13.33 9.15 -6.85
C ASN A 125 13.33 8.14 -8.03
N ALA A 126 14.07 7.04 -7.91
CA ALA A 126 14.12 5.99 -8.93
C ALA A 126 12.75 5.31 -9.09
N VAL A 127 12.06 5.00 -7.99
CA VAL A 127 10.69 4.45 -8.02
C VAL A 127 9.73 5.43 -8.69
N VAL A 128 9.74 6.72 -8.31
CA VAL A 128 8.88 7.74 -8.95
C VAL A 128 9.13 7.84 -10.45
N THR A 129 10.40 7.86 -10.86
CA THR A 129 10.79 7.94 -12.27
C THR A 129 10.29 6.72 -13.05
N GLN A 130 10.51 5.52 -12.53
CA GLN A 130 10.08 4.27 -13.18
C GLN A 130 8.54 4.16 -13.25
N ALA A 131 7.83 4.58 -12.19
CA ALA A 131 6.36 4.61 -12.17
C ALA A 131 5.81 5.53 -13.27
N THR A 132 6.43 6.71 -13.42
CA THR A 132 6.06 7.72 -14.41
C THR A 132 6.31 7.22 -15.84
N ASP A 133 7.48 6.64 -16.08
CA ASP A 133 7.90 6.25 -17.44
C ASP A 133 7.20 4.98 -17.93
N TYR A 134 6.81 4.07 -17.03
CA TYR A 134 6.37 2.73 -17.41
C TYR A 134 4.97 2.33 -16.91
N PHE A 135 4.42 2.95 -15.86
CA PHE A 135 3.20 2.51 -15.16
C PHE A 135 2.07 3.55 -15.13
N GLN A 136 2.03 4.44 -16.12
CA GLN A 136 0.96 5.44 -16.29
C GLN A 136 0.80 6.44 -15.15
N TYR A 137 1.72 6.46 -14.17
CA TYR A 137 1.64 7.35 -13.03
C TYR A 137 1.92 8.80 -13.45
N GLU A 138 1.07 9.72 -13.03
CA GLU A 138 1.26 11.15 -13.27
C GLU A 138 2.20 11.74 -12.21
N TRP A 139 3.44 12.07 -12.59
CA TRP A 139 4.32 12.87 -11.74
C TRP A 139 4.23 14.35 -12.09
N CYS A 140 3.55 15.12 -11.25
CA CYS A 140 3.45 16.57 -11.40
C CYS A 140 4.78 17.24 -11.03
N LEU A 141 5.70 17.30 -11.98
CA LEU A 141 6.96 18.03 -11.85
C LEU A 141 6.69 19.54 -11.90
N GLN A 142 7.02 20.24 -10.81
CA GLN A 142 7.14 21.68 -10.85
C GLN A 142 8.12 22.02 -11.98
N GLN A 143 7.68 22.76 -13.00
CA GLN A 143 8.59 23.21 -14.06
C GLN A 143 9.76 23.98 -13.41
N GLN A 144 10.91 23.33 -13.22
CA GLN A 144 12.20 23.98 -12.95
C GLN A 144 12.71 24.74 -14.20
N HIS A 145 11.91 24.85 -15.26
CA HIS A 145 12.19 25.56 -16.50
C HIS A 145 12.01 27.09 -16.40
N GLN A 146 12.50 27.73 -15.33
CA GLN A 146 12.68 29.19 -15.27
C GLN A 146 14.02 29.64 -14.70
N GLN A 147 15.09 28.84 -14.84
CA GLN A 147 16.47 29.32 -14.64
C GLN A 147 17.32 29.39 -15.91
N GLN A 148 16.70 29.32 -17.09
CA GLN A 148 17.31 29.75 -18.36
C GLN A 148 16.36 30.64 -19.16
N LYS A 149 16.09 31.84 -18.64
CA LYS A 149 15.83 33.06 -19.41
C LYS A 149 15.76 34.24 -18.44
N GLN A 150 16.92 34.56 -17.89
CA GLN A 150 17.17 35.86 -17.29
C GLN A 150 17.41 36.83 -18.45
N ASP A 151 16.35 37.51 -18.89
CA ASP A 151 16.50 38.85 -19.42
C ASP A 151 15.15 39.59 -19.37
N ASN A 152 15.11 40.57 -18.47
CA ASN A 152 14.30 41.79 -18.47
C ASN A 152 12.76 41.64 -18.47
N ARG A 153 12.16 41.84 -17.28
CA ARG A 153 11.35 43.03 -16.97
C ARG A 153 10.90 43.02 -15.51
N GLU A 154 11.25 44.07 -14.80
CA GLU A 154 10.64 44.51 -13.55
C GLU A 154 9.15 44.82 -13.80
N ASN A 155 8.26 44.30 -12.95
CA ASN A 155 7.12 45.01 -12.33
C ASN A 155 6.23 44.05 -11.53
N GLU A 156 6.13 44.36 -10.24
CA GLU A 156 4.94 44.26 -9.36
C GLU A 156 4.30 42.91 -8.97
N ALA A 157 4.24 42.75 -7.63
CA ALA A 157 3.16 42.21 -6.81
C ALA A 157 2.79 40.72 -6.88
N GLY A 158 2.98 40.05 -5.73
CA GLY A 158 2.27 38.85 -5.33
C GLY A 158 3.07 37.57 -5.48
N TYR A 159 3.26 36.87 -4.36
CA TYR A 159 3.55 35.44 -4.34
C TYR A 159 2.54 34.72 -5.26
N ARG A 160 2.97 34.35 -6.48
CA ARG A 160 2.21 33.47 -7.36
C ARG A 160 2.53 32.04 -6.98
N GLY A 161 2.03 31.64 -5.81
CA GLY A 161 1.81 30.24 -5.52
C GLY A 161 0.86 29.64 -6.55
N ASP A 162 1.18 28.42 -6.95
CA ASP A 162 0.38 27.50 -7.76
C ASP A 162 0.45 27.63 -9.30
N LYS A 163 1.36 26.83 -9.90
CA LYS A 163 1.05 26.16 -11.18
C LYS A 163 0.46 24.81 -10.78
N SER A 164 -0.87 24.74 -10.79
CA SER A 164 -1.63 23.72 -10.05
C SER A 164 -1.23 22.30 -10.42
N CYS A 165 -1.07 21.46 -9.40
CA CYS A 165 -1.09 20.01 -9.56
C CYS A 165 -2.50 19.56 -9.12
N PRO A 166 -3.52 19.71 -10.00
CA PRO A 166 -4.92 19.56 -9.62
C PRO A 166 -5.26 18.14 -9.15
N ASN A 167 -4.49 17.14 -9.62
CA ASN A 167 -4.64 15.74 -9.25
C ASN A 167 -3.76 15.34 -8.05
N GLY A 168 -3.01 16.28 -7.46
CA GLY A 168 -2.06 16.01 -6.39
C GLY A 168 -0.60 16.00 -6.86
N ARG A 169 0.31 16.05 -5.89
CA ARG A 169 1.76 16.19 -6.04
C ARG A 169 2.48 14.92 -5.62
N THR A 170 3.76 14.80 -5.98
CA THR A 170 4.64 13.75 -5.46
C THR A 170 5.80 14.41 -4.74
N PHE A 171 5.92 14.14 -3.44
CA PHE A 171 7.02 14.56 -2.59
C PHE A 171 8.03 13.43 -2.53
N VAL A 172 9.24 13.69 -3.04
CA VAL A 172 10.35 12.74 -2.91
C VAL A 172 11.04 12.97 -1.56
N MET A 173 10.59 12.27 -0.52
CA MET A 173 11.08 12.41 0.86
C MET A 173 10.72 11.19 1.71
N ASP A 174 11.32 11.10 2.91
CA ASP A 174 11.00 10.05 3.86
C ASP A 174 9.57 10.21 4.42
N GLY A 175 8.81 9.11 4.44
CA GLY A 175 7.43 9.12 4.90
C GLY A 175 7.25 9.32 6.41
N LEU A 176 8.22 8.88 7.24
CA LEU A 176 8.20 9.13 8.69
C LEU A 176 8.57 10.58 8.98
N GLU A 177 9.47 11.17 8.21
CA GLU A 177 9.75 12.62 8.24
C GLU A 177 8.49 13.41 7.87
N PHE A 178 7.78 13.01 6.81
CA PHE A 178 6.51 13.61 6.43
C PHE A 178 5.49 13.53 7.57
N VAL A 179 5.22 12.34 8.13
CA VAL A 179 4.25 12.16 9.23
C VAL A 179 4.63 12.99 10.45
N SER A 180 5.93 13.11 10.75
CA SER A 180 6.43 13.85 11.91
C SER A 180 6.43 15.38 11.73
N SER A 181 6.25 15.87 10.50
CA SER A 181 6.13 17.30 10.18
C SER A 181 4.70 17.82 10.32
N MET A 182 4.52 19.14 10.28
CA MET A 182 3.21 19.77 10.17
C MET A 182 2.85 20.07 8.71
N PRO A 183 1.56 20.12 8.33
CA PRO A 183 1.14 20.53 6.99
C PRO A 183 1.73 21.88 6.54
N SER A 184 1.95 22.81 7.47
CA SER A 184 2.59 24.12 7.22
C SER A 184 4.05 24.04 6.83
N ASP A 185 4.74 22.95 7.18
CA ASP A 185 6.16 22.78 6.93
C ASP A 185 6.43 22.24 5.53
N ILE A 186 5.43 21.63 4.90
CA ILE A 186 5.55 21.01 3.58
C ILE A 186 5.02 21.96 2.49
N PRO A 187 5.90 22.51 1.64
CA PRO A 187 5.48 23.46 0.61
C PRO A 187 4.49 22.84 -0.36
N GLY A 188 3.35 23.50 -0.54
CA GLY A 188 2.36 23.11 -1.52
C GLY A 188 1.26 22.18 -1.02
N ILE A 189 1.24 21.87 0.28
CA ILE A 189 0.04 21.35 0.94
C ILE A 189 -0.89 22.53 1.24
N PRO A 190 -2.19 22.42 0.93
CA PRO A 190 -3.14 23.47 1.30
C PRO A 190 -3.28 23.54 2.82
N VAL A 191 -2.87 24.65 3.40
CA VAL A 191 -3.03 24.92 4.84
C VAL A 191 -4.20 25.87 5.00
N ASN A 192 -5.33 25.35 5.50
CA ASN A 192 -6.36 26.19 6.09
C ASN A 192 -6.22 26.05 7.61
N GLU A 193 -6.12 27.16 8.34
CA GLU A 193 -5.90 27.18 9.80
C GLU A 193 -6.96 26.41 10.62
N GLN A 194 -8.05 25.99 9.98
CA GLN A 194 -9.22 25.37 10.59
C GLN A 194 -9.49 23.94 10.11
N ASP A 195 -8.72 23.41 9.14
CA ASP A 195 -9.00 22.11 8.51
C ASP A 195 -7.70 21.33 8.23
N HIS A 196 -7.66 20.06 8.66
CA HIS A 196 -6.63 19.12 8.23
C HIS A 196 -6.68 18.89 6.72
N PRO A 197 -5.53 18.63 6.06
CA PRO A 197 -5.43 18.66 4.60
C PRO A 197 -6.09 17.47 3.89
N TYR A 198 -6.34 16.34 4.55
CA TYR A 198 -6.78 15.10 3.89
C TYR A 198 -7.98 14.44 4.56
N ASP A 199 -8.90 13.91 3.73
CA ASP A 199 -9.99 13.02 4.18
C ASP A 199 -9.54 11.55 4.14
N LEU A 200 -8.47 11.25 3.41
CA LEU A 200 -7.93 9.90 3.24
C LEU A 200 -6.40 9.94 3.33
N VAL A 201 -5.85 9.16 4.27
CA VAL A 201 -4.41 8.90 4.35
C VAL A 201 -4.20 7.42 4.08
N ILE A 202 -3.35 7.08 3.11
CA ILE A 202 -2.96 5.70 2.82
C ILE A 202 -1.49 5.51 3.17
N VAL A 203 -1.15 4.45 3.89
CA VAL A 203 0.23 4.04 4.16
C VAL A 203 0.47 2.68 3.52
N ASP A 204 1.26 2.67 2.44
CA ASP A 204 1.62 1.49 1.67
C ASP A 204 3.13 1.46 1.44
N VAL A 205 3.86 1.19 2.51
CA VAL A 205 5.33 1.18 2.51
C VAL A 205 5.86 -0.24 2.64
N TYR A 206 6.49 -0.73 1.58
CA TYR A 206 7.14 -2.03 1.57
C TYR A 206 8.27 -2.07 0.55
N THR A 207 9.49 -2.33 1.00
CA THR A 207 10.68 -2.50 0.12
C THR A 207 11.39 -3.81 0.43
N GLY A 208 10.62 -4.88 0.68
CA GLY A 208 11.12 -6.18 1.13
C GLY A 208 11.18 -6.32 2.66
N TRP A 209 10.63 -5.32 3.36
CA TRP A 209 10.47 -5.27 4.81
C TRP A 209 9.29 -4.35 5.15
N ASN A 210 8.56 -4.69 6.22
CA ASN A 210 7.54 -3.80 6.78
C ASN A 210 8.23 -2.77 7.68
N PRO A 211 8.15 -1.46 7.40
CA PRO A 211 8.69 -0.45 8.30
C PRO A 211 7.75 -0.27 9.50
N VAL A 212 7.98 -1.09 10.54
CA VAL A 212 7.13 -1.21 11.75
C VAL A 212 6.88 0.14 12.43
N ALA A 213 7.79 1.11 12.27
CA ALA A 213 7.66 2.46 12.78
C ALA A 213 6.34 3.16 12.38
N PHE A 214 5.78 2.90 11.18
CA PHE A 214 4.47 3.50 10.82
C PHE A 214 3.31 2.94 11.65
N PHE A 215 3.48 1.75 12.24
CA PHE A 215 2.42 1.02 12.93
C PHE A 215 2.42 1.21 14.45
N VAL A 216 3.29 2.07 14.97
CA VAL A 216 3.27 2.44 16.39
C VAL A 216 2.24 3.52 16.66
N ARG A 217 1.68 3.51 17.87
CA ARG A 217 0.61 4.40 18.30
C ARG A 217 0.94 5.88 18.09
N GLU A 218 2.16 6.28 18.39
CA GLU A 218 2.61 7.67 18.29
C GLU A 218 2.52 8.19 16.85
N LYS A 219 2.94 7.39 15.86
CA LYS A 219 2.84 7.78 14.45
C LYS A 219 1.40 7.82 13.96
N MET A 220 0.58 6.85 14.36
CA MET A 220 -0.86 6.87 14.05
C MET A 220 -1.57 8.10 14.65
N LEU A 221 -1.20 8.49 15.88
CA LEU A 221 -1.70 9.72 16.51
C LEU A 221 -1.26 10.98 15.76
N GLN A 222 -0.01 11.04 15.28
CA GLN A 222 0.47 12.16 14.47
C GLN A 222 -0.30 12.28 13.16
N VAL A 223 -0.55 11.16 12.47
CA VAL A 223 -1.41 11.13 11.27
C VAL A 223 -2.81 11.67 11.60
N ARG A 224 -3.45 11.14 12.64
CA ARG A 224 -4.79 11.57 13.06
C ARG A 224 -4.85 13.05 13.45
N ALA A 225 -3.83 13.55 14.15
CA ALA A 225 -3.85 14.89 14.73
C ALA A 225 -3.42 16.01 13.79
N ASN A 226 -2.59 15.71 12.78
CA ASN A 226 -2.01 16.75 11.91
C ASN A 226 -2.48 16.64 10.46
N TRP A 227 -2.82 15.45 9.99
CA TRP A 227 -2.96 15.16 8.56
C TRP A 227 -4.39 14.80 8.16
N LEU A 228 -5.12 14.12 9.03
CA LEU A 228 -6.44 13.55 8.75
C LEU A 228 -7.55 14.36 9.37
N ARG A 229 -8.59 14.71 8.60
CA ARG A 229 -9.81 15.35 9.15
C ARG A 229 -10.51 14.46 10.18
N ASP A 230 -11.33 15.08 11.03
CA ASP A 230 -12.10 14.38 12.08
C ASP A 230 -12.94 13.21 11.56
N ASP A 231 -13.38 13.28 10.30
CA ASP A 231 -14.14 12.25 9.62
C ASP A 231 -13.37 11.48 8.54
N GLY A 232 -12.06 11.69 8.48
CA GLY A 232 -11.21 11.02 7.53
C GLY A 232 -11.00 9.54 7.86
N VAL A 233 -10.39 8.84 6.92
CA VAL A 233 -10.05 7.42 7.01
C VAL A 233 -8.55 7.24 6.84
N LEU A 234 -7.93 6.50 7.76
CA LEU A 234 -6.58 5.98 7.61
C LEU A 234 -6.66 4.56 7.03
N VAL A 235 -5.96 4.33 5.93
CA VAL A 235 -5.79 3.01 5.32
C VAL A 235 -4.32 2.61 5.44
N MET A 236 -4.05 1.39 5.90
CA MET A 236 -2.67 0.89 6.01
C MET A 236 -2.57 -0.51 5.42
N ASN A 237 -1.54 -0.74 4.61
CA ASN A 237 -1.19 -2.06 4.12
C ASN A 237 -0.08 -2.68 4.97
N PHE A 238 -0.16 -3.98 5.25
CA PHE A 238 0.86 -4.73 5.95
C PHE A 238 0.99 -6.12 5.35
N VAL A 239 2.21 -6.55 5.05
CA VAL A 239 2.45 -7.93 4.60
C VAL A 239 2.70 -8.82 5.81
N GLY A 240 1.87 -9.83 6.02
CA GLY A 240 2.06 -10.77 7.11
C GLY A 240 1.03 -11.89 7.15
N TYR A 241 1.08 -12.67 8.22
CA TYR A 241 0.24 -13.85 8.41
C TYR A 241 -1.03 -13.53 9.22
N MET A 242 -2.17 -14.08 8.81
CA MET A 242 -3.42 -13.95 9.57
C MET A 242 -3.65 -15.08 10.60
N HIS A 243 -2.85 -16.14 10.55
CA HIS A 243 -2.96 -17.33 11.40
C HIS A 243 -1.65 -17.70 12.10
N GLY A 244 -1.76 -18.54 13.14
CA GLY A 244 -0.62 -19.03 13.91
C GLY A 244 0.07 -17.97 14.78
N PRO A 245 1.20 -18.32 15.41
CA PRO A 245 1.97 -17.38 16.23
C PRO A 245 2.34 -16.06 15.52
N PRO A 246 2.72 -16.05 14.21
CA PRO A 246 3.01 -14.82 13.48
C PRO A 246 1.85 -13.81 13.40
N ALA A 247 0.60 -14.26 13.54
CA ALA A 247 -0.57 -13.38 13.52
C ALA A 247 -0.64 -12.39 14.68
N VAL A 248 0.17 -12.57 15.73
CA VAL A 248 0.25 -11.59 16.82
C VAL A 248 0.61 -10.19 16.32
N VAL A 249 1.45 -10.08 15.28
CA VAL A 249 1.91 -8.79 14.75
C VAL A 249 0.74 -8.00 14.15
N PRO A 250 0.02 -8.50 13.11
CA PRO A 250 -1.12 -7.77 12.56
C PRO A 250 -2.28 -7.62 13.56
N LYS A 251 -2.47 -8.54 14.50
CA LYS A 251 -3.42 -8.34 15.60
C LYS A 251 -3.00 -7.21 16.55
N SER A 252 -1.71 -7.03 16.79
CA SER A 252 -1.19 -5.91 17.59
C SER A 252 -1.34 -4.58 16.84
N ILE A 253 -1.13 -4.57 15.52
CA ILE A 253 -1.44 -3.40 14.67
C ILE A 253 -2.93 -3.05 14.79
N TYR A 254 -3.82 -4.05 14.71
CA TYR A 254 -5.26 -3.86 14.89
C TYR A 254 -5.59 -3.24 16.27
N ARG A 255 -5.05 -3.79 17.37
CA ARG A 255 -5.21 -3.25 18.73
C ARG A 255 -4.66 -1.82 18.84
N THR A 256 -3.57 -1.52 18.17
CA THR A 256 -2.97 -0.18 18.14
C THR A 256 -3.89 0.82 17.46
N LEU A 257 -4.46 0.46 16.31
CA LEU A 257 -5.47 1.28 15.63
C LEU A 257 -6.72 1.50 16.50
N GLN A 258 -7.19 0.47 17.22
CA GLN A 258 -8.32 0.61 18.16
C GLN A 258 -8.03 1.59 19.31
N SER A 259 -6.75 1.77 19.68
CA SER A 259 -6.35 2.75 20.70
C SER A 259 -6.32 4.20 20.19
N VAL A 260 -6.47 4.40 18.87
CA VAL A 260 -6.39 5.70 18.19
C VAL A 260 -7.71 6.10 17.53
N PHE A 261 -8.45 5.12 16.98
CA PHE A 261 -9.70 5.32 16.22
C PHE A 261 -10.84 4.47 16.77
N LYS A 262 -12.07 4.99 16.66
CA LYS A 262 -13.26 4.30 17.15
C LYS A 262 -13.69 3.08 16.32
N TYR A 263 -13.52 3.12 15.00
CA TYR A 263 -13.93 2.05 14.08
C TYR A 263 -12.69 1.55 13.33
N VAL A 264 -12.42 0.24 13.42
CA VAL A 264 -11.28 -0.39 12.76
C VAL A 264 -11.74 -1.66 12.05
N LYS A 265 -11.36 -1.83 10.79
CA LYS A 265 -11.57 -3.04 10.00
C LYS A 265 -10.24 -3.51 9.43
N CYS A 266 -10.07 -4.82 9.28
CA CYS A 266 -8.94 -5.41 8.60
C CYS A 266 -9.45 -6.39 7.57
N PHE A 267 -8.99 -6.27 6.33
CA PHE A 267 -9.38 -7.14 5.23
C PHE A 267 -8.17 -7.95 4.76
N ARG A 268 -8.37 -9.26 4.59
CA ARG A 268 -7.41 -10.13 3.88
C ARG A 268 -7.60 -10.00 2.37
N GLU A 269 -6.57 -10.31 1.60
CA GLU A 269 -6.59 -10.16 0.14
C GLU A 269 -7.15 -11.36 -0.65
N MET A 270 -7.81 -12.30 0.04
CA MET A 270 -8.30 -13.54 -0.57
C MET A 270 -9.57 -14.06 0.08
N GLU A 271 -10.35 -14.81 -0.71
CA GLU A 271 -11.59 -15.43 -0.24
C GLU A 271 -11.33 -16.59 0.72
N ARG A 272 -10.33 -17.41 0.42
CA ARG A 272 -9.97 -18.61 1.18
C ARG A 272 -9.38 -18.28 2.54
N LEU A 273 -9.87 -18.95 3.58
CA LEU A 273 -9.40 -18.83 4.97
C LEU A 273 -8.34 -19.86 5.34
N ASP A 274 -8.10 -20.87 4.51
CA ASP A 274 -7.17 -21.97 4.80
C ASP A 274 -5.73 -21.73 4.33
N GLU A 275 -5.46 -20.59 3.68
CA GLU A 275 -4.11 -20.23 3.26
C GLU A 275 -3.29 -19.73 4.46
N LEU A 276 -2.19 -20.43 4.73
CA LEU A 276 -1.29 -20.18 5.87
C LEU A 276 -0.14 -19.23 5.50
N ASP A 277 -0.25 -18.55 4.37
CA ASP A 277 0.83 -17.81 3.77
C ASP A 277 0.77 -16.31 4.12
N ALA A 278 1.91 -15.62 4.00
CA ALA A 278 1.98 -14.18 4.16
C ALA A 278 1.28 -13.49 2.97
N MET A 279 0.49 -12.48 3.30
CA MET A 279 -0.35 -11.77 2.34
C MET A 279 -0.49 -10.30 2.72
N ASN A 280 -1.03 -9.49 1.81
CA ASN A 280 -1.45 -8.14 2.14
C ASN A 280 -2.67 -8.17 3.08
N LEU A 281 -2.54 -7.50 4.21
CA LEU A 281 -3.60 -7.21 5.17
C LEU A 281 -3.85 -5.71 5.13
N VAL A 282 -5.07 -5.32 4.76
CA VAL A 282 -5.43 -3.92 4.57
C VAL A 282 -6.33 -3.46 5.71
N PHE A 283 -5.81 -2.54 6.52
CA PHE A 283 -6.51 -1.95 7.64
C PHE A 283 -7.22 -0.67 7.20
N TYR A 284 -8.43 -0.45 7.70
CA TYR A 284 -9.19 0.79 7.60
C TYR A 284 -9.52 1.26 9.01
N ALA A 285 -9.24 2.52 9.33
CA ALA A 285 -9.52 3.10 10.64
C ALA A 285 -10.10 4.52 10.53
N SER A 286 -11.14 4.81 11.32
CA SER A 286 -11.81 6.11 11.35
C SER A 286 -12.57 6.31 12.66
N ASP A 287 -12.92 7.56 12.97
CA ASP A 287 -13.84 7.90 14.07
C ASP A 287 -15.32 7.82 13.65
N LYS A 288 -15.59 7.59 12.35
CA LYS A 288 -16.93 7.28 11.82
C LYS A 288 -17.04 5.81 11.38
N PRO A 289 -18.27 5.24 11.35
CA PRO A 289 -18.49 3.91 10.79
C PRO A 289 -17.98 3.78 9.35
N ILE A 290 -17.25 2.71 9.08
CA ILE A 290 -16.66 2.44 7.76
C ILE A 290 -17.62 1.59 6.92
N GLY A 291 -18.15 2.16 5.85
CA GLY A 291 -19.00 1.49 4.86
C GLY A 291 -18.60 1.87 3.43
N PHE A 292 -19.07 1.08 2.46
CA PHE A 292 -18.72 1.24 1.04
C PHE A 292 -19.95 1.29 0.12
N ASN A 293 -19.91 2.16 -0.89
CA ASN A 293 -20.85 2.26 -2.00
C ASN A 293 -20.24 1.62 -3.26
N LEU A 294 -20.10 0.29 -3.24
CA LEU A 294 -19.42 -0.46 -4.29
C LEU A 294 -20.19 -0.44 -5.62
N PRO A 295 -19.49 -0.43 -6.77
CA PRO A 295 -20.15 -0.51 -8.07
C PRO A 295 -20.85 -1.87 -8.24
N THR A 296 -22.07 -1.85 -8.77
CA THR A 296 -22.91 -3.06 -8.98
C THR A 296 -23.36 -3.24 -10.43
N THR A 297 -22.81 -2.44 -11.35
CA THR A 297 -23.20 -2.42 -12.76
C THR A 297 -22.10 -2.99 -13.65
N GLN A 298 -22.45 -3.29 -14.91
CA GLN A 298 -21.52 -3.81 -15.92
C GLN A 298 -20.79 -5.07 -15.40
N MET A 299 -19.45 -5.10 -15.47
CA MET A 299 -18.64 -6.25 -15.05
C MET A 299 -18.70 -6.51 -13.53
N TYR A 300 -19.17 -5.57 -12.72
CA TYR A 300 -19.36 -5.78 -11.28
C TYR A 300 -20.69 -6.48 -10.93
N ARG A 301 -21.63 -6.62 -11.87
CA ARG A 301 -22.91 -7.30 -11.61
C ARG A 301 -22.70 -8.78 -11.30
N ASP A 302 -21.97 -9.45 -12.20
CA ASP A 302 -21.69 -10.88 -12.14
C ASP A 302 -20.22 -11.11 -12.56
N PRO A 303 -19.26 -10.69 -11.73
CA PRO A 303 -17.86 -10.80 -12.05
C PRO A 303 -17.41 -12.27 -12.03
N PRO A 304 -16.59 -12.73 -12.97
CA PRO A 304 -15.96 -14.04 -12.87
C PRO A 304 -15.11 -14.15 -11.61
N ASP A 305 -15.05 -15.34 -11.02
CA ASP A 305 -14.23 -15.63 -9.85
C ASP A 305 -12.75 -15.31 -10.10
N HIS A 306 -12.05 -14.93 -9.02
CA HIS A 306 -10.64 -14.56 -9.06
C HIS A 306 -10.35 -13.50 -10.14
N THR A 307 -11.12 -12.42 -10.17
CA THR A 307 -10.84 -11.25 -11.03
C THR A 307 -10.79 -9.98 -10.20
N TYR A 308 -10.23 -8.92 -10.75
CA TYR A 308 -10.30 -7.58 -10.16
C TYR A 308 -11.72 -7.21 -9.72
N PHE A 309 -12.72 -7.50 -10.56
CA PHE A 309 -14.13 -7.17 -10.30
C PHE A 309 -14.73 -8.02 -9.18
N SER A 310 -14.34 -9.29 -9.06
CA SER A 310 -14.81 -10.14 -7.95
C SER A 310 -14.20 -9.70 -6.63
N VAL A 311 -12.94 -9.27 -6.61
CA VAL A 311 -12.31 -8.70 -5.42
C VAL A 311 -13.06 -7.44 -4.95
N VAL A 312 -13.32 -6.48 -5.86
CA VAL A 312 -14.08 -5.25 -5.51
C VAL A 312 -15.45 -5.60 -4.93
N LYS A 313 -16.14 -6.61 -5.46
CA LYS A 313 -17.47 -7.02 -5.01
C LYS A 313 -17.43 -7.74 -3.65
N SER A 314 -16.45 -8.59 -3.42
CA SER A 314 -16.46 -9.57 -2.32
C SER A 314 -15.59 -9.21 -1.12
N PHE A 315 -14.63 -8.29 -1.25
CA PHE A 315 -13.72 -7.96 -0.15
C PHE A 315 -14.39 -7.53 1.17
N PRO A 316 -15.61 -6.92 1.21
CA PRO A 316 -16.23 -6.60 2.50
C PRO A 316 -16.53 -7.84 3.35
N GLU A 317 -16.75 -9.00 2.71
CA GLU A 317 -16.94 -10.29 3.40
C GLU A 317 -15.61 -10.92 3.84
N TRP A 318 -14.49 -10.29 3.49
CA TRP A 318 -13.14 -10.76 3.83
C TRP A 318 -12.59 -10.04 5.07
N GLU A 319 -13.46 -9.44 5.88
CA GLU A 319 -13.08 -8.88 7.18
C GLU A 319 -12.54 -9.98 8.11
N ILE A 320 -11.44 -9.68 8.80
CA ILE A 320 -10.78 -10.55 9.78
C ILE A 320 -10.56 -9.78 11.09
N PHE A 321 -10.17 -10.52 12.14
CA PHE A 321 -9.98 -9.99 13.49
C PHE A 321 -11.27 -9.41 14.12
N THR A 322 -12.43 -9.85 13.65
CA THR A 322 -13.72 -9.45 14.20
C THR A 322 -13.86 -9.87 15.66
N GLU A 323 -13.15 -10.92 16.09
CA GLU A 323 -13.08 -11.33 17.50
C GLU A 323 -12.39 -10.30 18.42
N LEU A 324 -11.63 -9.35 17.85
CA LEU A 324 -10.98 -8.29 18.60
C LEU A 324 -11.84 -7.02 18.71
N GLN A 325 -13.01 -6.98 18.06
CA GLN A 325 -13.94 -5.84 18.13
C GLN A 325 -14.65 -5.74 19.49
N ASP A 326 -14.72 -6.85 20.23
CA ASP A 326 -15.32 -6.87 21.56
C ASP A 326 -14.53 -5.98 22.54
N HIS A 327 -15.27 -5.30 23.42
CA HIS A 327 -14.68 -4.46 24.45
C HIS A 327 -13.83 -5.29 25.41
N VAL A 328 -12.58 -4.84 25.64
CA VAL A 328 -11.76 -5.39 26.71
C VAL A 328 -12.09 -4.59 27.97
N GLU A 329 -12.79 -5.20 28.93
CA GLU A 329 -12.97 -4.59 30.25
C GLU A 329 -11.68 -4.81 31.05
N VAL A 330 -11.08 -3.72 31.52
CA VAL A 330 -9.90 -3.78 32.38
C VAL A 330 -10.33 -3.39 33.79
N ALA A 331 -10.32 -4.35 34.70
CA ALA A 331 -10.54 -4.08 36.11
C ALA A 331 -9.21 -3.66 36.75
N VAL A 332 -9.24 -2.55 37.49
CA VAL A 332 -8.11 -2.12 38.31
C VAL A 332 -8.27 -2.77 39.69
N HIS A 333 -7.35 -3.67 40.02
CA HIS A 333 -7.28 -4.31 41.32
C HIS A 333 -6.20 -3.61 42.13
N GLN A 334 -6.61 -3.01 43.25
CA GLN A 334 -5.70 -2.43 44.24
C GLN A 334 -6.28 -2.72 45.61
N GLU A 335 -5.79 -3.77 46.26
CA GLU A 335 -6.12 -4.05 47.66
C GLU A 335 -5.30 -3.14 48.58
N MET A 336 -5.76 -2.96 49.82
CA MET A 336 -5.11 -2.06 50.79
C MET A 336 -3.68 -2.46 51.17
N GLU A 337 -3.30 -3.71 50.89
CA GLU A 337 -1.99 -4.29 51.21
C GLU A 337 -1.09 -4.45 49.97
N ASP A 338 -1.58 -4.14 48.77
CA ASP A 338 -0.81 -4.28 47.54
C ASP A 338 0.22 -3.13 47.41
N GLU A 339 1.49 -3.49 47.19
CA GLU A 339 2.56 -2.51 46.92
C GLU A 339 2.51 -1.95 45.48
N GLU A 340 1.81 -2.64 44.57
CA GLU A 340 1.70 -2.29 43.15
C GLU A 340 0.24 -2.35 42.66
N VAL A 341 -0.08 -1.61 41.60
CA VAL A 341 -1.42 -1.64 40.97
C VAL A 341 -1.47 -2.77 39.95
N HIS A 342 -2.47 -3.65 40.06
CA HIS A 342 -2.69 -4.74 39.11
C HIS A 342 -3.84 -4.41 38.15
N PHE A 343 -3.63 -4.70 36.87
CA PHE A 343 -4.66 -4.59 35.84
C PHE A 343 -5.05 -6.00 35.40
N VAL A 344 -6.33 -6.34 35.48
CA VAL A 344 -6.86 -7.64 35.06
C VAL A 344 -7.79 -7.40 33.88
N ALA A 345 -7.50 -7.99 32.74
CA ALA A 345 -8.36 -7.92 31.56
C ALA A 345 -9.42 -9.02 31.58
N SER A 346 -10.65 -8.72 31.16
CA SER A 346 -11.78 -9.67 31.12
C SER A 346 -11.55 -10.90 30.24
N ASN A 347 -10.55 -10.84 29.35
CA ASN A 347 -10.27 -11.86 28.35
C ASN A 347 -8.95 -12.61 28.63
N GLU A 348 -8.39 -12.50 29.84
CA GLU A 348 -7.37 -13.44 30.29
C GLU A 348 -8.03 -14.82 30.48
N ASP A 349 -8.19 -15.55 29.37
CA ASP A 349 -8.35 -17.00 29.43
C ASP A 349 -7.16 -17.56 30.21
N GLU A 350 -7.47 -18.44 31.17
CA GLU A 350 -6.56 -19.13 32.07
C GLU A 350 -5.15 -19.27 31.48
N TRP A 351 -4.18 -18.66 32.17
CA TRP A 351 -2.74 -18.85 31.96
C TRP A 351 -2.46 -20.30 31.55
N SER A 352 -2.21 -20.50 30.25
CA SER A 352 -1.79 -21.79 29.71
C SER A 352 -0.43 -22.13 30.32
N THR A 353 -0.45 -22.92 31.40
CA THR A 353 0.74 -23.48 32.05
C THR A 353 1.41 -24.61 31.24
N THR A 354 1.08 -24.80 29.96
CA THR A 354 1.80 -25.76 29.12
C THR A 354 2.96 -25.06 28.45
N GLY A 355 4.18 -25.45 28.82
CA GLY A 355 5.48 -24.91 28.40
C GLY A 355 5.83 -25.03 26.92
N ASP A 356 4.90 -24.73 26.03
CA ASP A 356 5.18 -24.30 24.67
C ASP A 356 5.41 -22.79 24.69
N ALA A 357 6.38 -22.30 23.93
CA ALA A 357 6.84 -20.90 23.95
C ALA A 357 5.67 -19.90 24.05
N LEU A 358 5.74 -18.99 25.02
CA LEU A 358 4.79 -17.89 25.22
C LEU A 358 4.48 -17.23 23.87
N VAL A 359 3.34 -17.57 23.27
CA VAL A 359 2.85 -16.84 22.09
C VAL A 359 2.38 -15.51 22.63
N ALA A 360 3.11 -14.45 22.27
CA ALA A 360 2.81 -13.08 22.65
C ALA A 360 1.33 -12.76 22.44
N ALA A 361 0.67 -12.17 23.44
CA ALA A 361 -0.69 -11.69 23.28
C ALA A 361 -0.69 -10.42 22.40
N PRO A 362 -1.73 -10.21 21.56
CA PRO A 362 -1.88 -8.96 20.81
C PRO A 362 -1.92 -7.75 21.76
N ARG A 363 -1.15 -6.71 21.45
CA ARG A 363 -1.02 -5.52 22.30
C ARG A 363 -0.93 -4.23 21.49
N VAL A 364 -0.97 -3.09 22.18
CA VAL A 364 -0.71 -1.77 21.58
C VAL A 364 0.80 -1.62 21.35
N LEU A 365 1.19 -1.29 20.13
CA LEU A 365 2.57 -1.02 19.73
C LEU A 365 2.93 0.44 20.02
N THR A 366 4.07 0.65 20.66
CA THR A 366 4.58 2.00 20.99
C THR A 366 5.99 2.18 20.44
N GLU A 367 6.45 3.42 20.26
CA GLU A 367 7.85 3.69 19.88
C GLU A 367 8.84 3.00 20.83
N THR A 368 8.55 2.98 22.13
CA THR A 368 9.39 2.34 23.16
C THR A 368 9.32 0.82 23.15
N ASP A 369 8.19 0.24 22.75
CA ASP A 369 7.96 -1.20 22.73
C ASP A 369 7.00 -1.56 21.58
N HIS A 370 7.58 -1.78 20.41
CA HIS A 370 6.93 -2.25 19.19
C HIS A 370 7.32 -3.71 18.88
N GLY A 371 7.84 -4.42 19.88
CA GLY A 371 8.28 -5.81 19.73
C GLY A 371 9.59 -5.98 18.98
N GLN A 372 10.55 -5.03 19.09
CA GLN A 372 11.86 -5.11 18.42
C GLN A 372 12.60 -6.44 18.64
N GLU A 373 12.43 -7.05 19.81
CA GLU A 373 13.06 -8.34 20.12
C GLU A 373 12.11 -9.51 19.87
N GLU A 374 10.87 -9.40 20.34
CA GLU A 374 9.88 -10.48 20.32
C GLU A 374 9.34 -10.79 18.92
N PHE A 375 9.12 -9.77 18.09
CA PHE A 375 8.63 -9.94 16.72
C PHE A 375 9.75 -10.04 15.70
N ARG A 376 11.02 -9.94 16.11
CA ARG A 376 12.17 -9.93 15.20
C ARG A 376 12.22 -11.17 14.32
N GLU A 377 11.98 -12.34 14.90
CA GLU A 377 11.96 -13.61 14.18
C GLU A 377 10.78 -13.65 13.20
N VAL A 378 9.57 -13.35 13.67
CA VAL A 378 8.36 -13.26 12.82
C VAL A 378 8.54 -12.30 11.63
N HIS A 379 9.12 -11.12 11.88
CA HIS A 379 9.41 -10.16 10.83
C HIS A 379 10.43 -10.71 9.82
N THR A 380 11.48 -11.36 10.31
CA THR A 380 12.52 -11.98 9.47
C THR A 380 11.93 -13.09 8.62
N ASP A 381 11.15 -13.99 9.20
CA ASP A 381 10.52 -15.12 8.51
C ASP A 381 9.58 -14.63 7.42
N THR A 382 8.76 -13.62 7.72
CA THR A 382 7.89 -12.99 6.72
C THR A 382 8.71 -12.45 5.54
N GLN A 383 9.85 -11.79 5.79
CA GLN A 383 10.67 -11.26 4.70
C GLN A 383 11.38 -12.34 3.90
N VAL A 384 11.92 -13.36 4.55
CA VAL A 384 12.55 -14.51 3.87
C VAL A 384 11.53 -15.18 2.97
N HIS A 385 10.34 -15.44 3.49
CA HIS A 385 9.26 -16.08 2.74
C HIS A 385 8.81 -15.27 1.52
N MET A 386 8.57 -13.96 1.69
CA MET A 386 8.19 -13.08 0.57
C MET A 386 9.31 -12.97 -0.48
N ARG A 387 10.57 -12.92 -0.04
CA ARG A 387 11.73 -12.92 -0.93
C ARG A 387 11.83 -14.22 -1.72
N GLU A 388 11.65 -15.37 -1.08
CA GLU A 388 11.67 -16.68 -1.76
C GLU A 388 10.61 -16.76 -2.88
N ARG A 389 9.38 -16.30 -2.60
CA ARG A 389 8.32 -16.19 -3.63
C ARG A 389 8.73 -15.32 -4.81
N VAL A 390 9.41 -14.20 -4.55
CA VAL A 390 9.91 -13.31 -5.62
C VAL A 390 11.02 -14.01 -6.41
N LEU A 391 11.98 -14.65 -5.73
CA LEU A 391 13.06 -15.38 -6.39
C LEU A 391 12.53 -16.51 -7.28
N ASP A 392 11.48 -17.22 -6.86
CA ASP A 392 10.83 -18.28 -7.64
C ASP A 392 10.04 -17.75 -8.84
N GLN A 393 9.56 -16.51 -8.79
CA GLN A 393 8.80 -15.88 -9.88
C GLN A 393 9.68 -15.56 -11.11
N PHE A 394 10.99 -15.40 -10.92
CA PHE A 394 11.93 -14.98 -11.96
C PHE A 394 13.10 -15.96 -12.14
N PRO A 395 13.58 -16.17 -13.36
CA PRO A 395 14.70 -17.10 -13.58
C PRO A 395 16.00 -16.55 -12.96
N PRO A 396 16.91 -17.42 -12.47
CA PRO A 396 18.18 -17.01 -11.86
C PRO A 396 19.03 -16.05 -12.71
N ALA A 397 18.92 -16.15 -14.04
CA ALA A 397 19.61 -15.27 -14.98
C ALA A 397 19.25 -13.79 -14.80
N LEU A 398 18.00 -13.46 -14.45
CA LEU A 398 17.57 -12.08 -14.19
C LEU A 398 18.37 -11.48 -13.03
N TRP A 399 18.48 -12.23 -11.92
CA TRP A 399 19.17 -11.75 -10.72
C TRP A 399 20.66 -11.54 -10.95
N ILE A 400 21.27 -12.37 -11.80
CA ILE A 400 22.66 -12.18 -12.25
C ILE A 400 22.77 -10.91 -13.08
N GLU A 401 21.85 -10.67 -14.02
CA GLU A 401 21.82 -9.47 -14.85
C GLU A 401 21.66 -8.19 -14.03
N LEU A 402 20.74 -8.15 -13.06
CA LEU A 402 20.49 -6.97 -12.23
C LEU A 402 21.67 -6.60 -11.32
N LYS A 403 22.42 -7.62 -10.85
CA LYS A 403 23.65 -7.46 -10.03
C LYS A 403 24.84 -6.93 -10.82
N GLN A 404 24.85 -7.09 -12.15
CA GLN A 404 25.90 -6.51 -12.99
C GLN A 404 25.71 -5.00 -13.08
N LYS A 405 26.56 -4.22 -12.38
CA LYS A 405 26.64 -2.77 -12.61
C LYS A 405 26.91 -2.54 -14.09
N ARG A 406 26.03 -1.80 -14.78
CA ARG A 406 26.31 -1.40 -16.17
C ARG A 406 27.63 -0.64 -16.16
N ALA A 407 28.63 -1.16 -16.87
CA ALA A 407 29.87 -0.44 -17.07
C ALA A 407 29.53 0.94 -17.62
N THR A 408 29.91 1.99 -16.90
CA THR A 408 29.80 3.37 -17.37
C THR A 408 30.55 3.41 -18.69
N THR A 409 29.80 3.47 -19.79
CA THR A 409 30.40 3.76 -21.09
C THR A 409 30.87 5.19 -20.98
N THR A 410 32.13 5.36 -20.63
CA THR A 410 32.82 6.64 -20.76
C THR A 410 32.81 6.90 -22.26
N ALA A 411 31.83 7.67 -22.71
CA ALA A 411 31.88 8.35 -23.98
C ALA A 411 33.04 9.34 -23.87
N LYS A 412 34.26 8.84 -24.07
CA LYS A 412 35.40 9.67 -24.44
C LYS A 412 35.08 10.17 -25.84
N GLU A 413 34.82 11.47 -25.88
CA GLU A 413 35.12 12.36 -26.99
C GLU A 413 36.18 11.79 -27.93
N LEU A 414 35.79 11.65 -29.21
CA LEU A 414 36.67 11.73 -30.36
C LEU A 414 36.00 12.62 -31.40
#